data_AF-A0A6I6GA50-F1
#
_entry.id   AF-A0A6I6GA50-F1
#
_cell.length_a   1.000
_cell.length_b   1.000
_cell.length_c   1.000
_cell.angle_alpha   90.00
_cell.angle_beta   90.00
_cell.angle_gamma   90.00
#
_symmetry.space_group_name_H-M   'P 1'
#
loop_
_entity.id
_entity.type
_entity.pdbx_description
1 polymer ?
#
loop_
_entity_poly.entity_id
_entity_poly.type
_entity_poly.pdbx_seq_one_letter_code
_entity_poly.pdbx_strand_id
1 'polypeptide(L)'
;MFKKDIEYSAKDDTTLNLSYNAVECTCAQWSDTKSSADTVREYYFLEPATDKLINADKLWQGNNLPLQIQVTGQIISYAGYPTGYNPTKGDPKAEKVFRYTRLKVIRNGPTKNGY
;
A
#
# COMPACT_ATOMS: atom_id res chain seq x y z
N MET A 1 14.15 30.85 -5.91
CA MET A 1 14.83 29.54 -5.91
C MET A 1 13.73 28.48 -5.96
N PHE A 2 13.26 28.14 -7.16
CA PHE A 2 12.17 27.18 -7.35
C PHE A 2 12.76 25.78 -7.25
N LYS A 3 12.31 25.00 -6.25
CA LYS A 3 12.70 23.60 -6.11
C LYS A 3 12.16 22.88 -7.33
N LYS A 4 13.08 22.38 -8.15
CA LYS A 4 12.88 21.62 -9.38
C LYS A 4 11.87 20.51 -9.10
N ASP A 5 10.74 20.58 -9.77
CA ASP A 5 9.76 19.50 -9.79
C ASP A 5 10.49 18.22 -10.19
N ILE A 6 10.48 17.22 -9.31
CA ILE A 6 11.00 15.90 -9.61
C ILE A 6 10.05 15.36 -10.68
N GLU A 7 10.51 15.44 -11.92
CA GLU A 7 9.84 14.90 -13.09
C GLU A 7 9.64 13.39 -12.83
N TYR A 8 8.40 13.02 -12.52
CA TYR A 8 8.00 11.65 -12.26
C TYR A 8 8.12 10.87 -13.58
N SER A 9 9.29 10.29 -13.83
CA SER A 9 9.55 9.50 -15.04
C SER A 9 8.80 8.18 -14.93
N ALA A 10 7.71 8.03 -15.70
CA ALA A 10 6.92 6.80 -15.78
C ALA A 10 7.71 5.58 -16.29
N LYS A 11 8.99 5.73 -16.66
CA LYS A 11 9.87 4.63 -17.11
C LYS A 11 10.32 3.70 -15.97
N ASP A 12 10.26 4.14 -14.71
CA ASP A 12 10.71 3.37 -13.54
C ASP A 12 9.56 2.91 -12.64
N ASP A 13 8.31 3.12 -13.07
CA ASP A 13 7.13 2.73 -12.30
C ASP A 13 6.95 1.20 -12.31
N THR A 14 6.92 0.62 -11.12
CA THR A 14 6.62 -0.79 -10.88
C THR A 14 5.13 -0.95 -10.56
N THR A 15 4.54 -2.07 -10.97
CA THR A 15 3.16 -2.42 -10.60
C THR A 15 3.15 -3.57 -9.61
N LEU A 16 2.47 -3.38 -8.47
CA LEU A 16 2.34 -4.35 -7.40
C LEU A 16 0.87 -4.76 -7.23
N ASN A 17 0.64 -6.05 -6.99
CA ASN A 17 -0.66 -6.56 -6.56
C ASN A 17 -0.58 -6.84 -5.06
N LEU A 18 -1.34 -6.10 -4.28
CA LEU A 18 -1.23 -6.08 -2.83
C LEU A 18 -2.53 -6.54 -2.17
N SER A 19 -2.40 -7.28 -1.08
CA SER A 19 -3.49 -7.64 -0.17
C SER A 19 -3.38 -6.84 1.12
N TYR A 20 -4.52 -6.37 1.61
CA TYR A 20 -4.60 -5.74 2.92
C TYR A 20 -4.50 -6.80 4.03
N ASN A 21 -3.76 -6.48 5.09
CA ASN A 21 -3.57 -7.31 6.27
C ASN A 21 -4.21 -6.59 7.46
N ALA A 22 -5.30 -7.14 7.98
CA ALA A 22 -5.96 -6.62 9.17
C ALA A 22 -5.10 -6.93 10.40
N VAL A 23 -4.29 -5.96 10.81
CA VAL A 23 -3.42 -6.02 11.99
C VAL A 23 -3.79 -4.94 12.98
N GLU A 24 -3.54 -5.21 14.26
CA GLU A 24 -3.89 -4.33 15.38
C GLU A 24 -2.86 -3.23 15.66
N CYS A 25 -1.98 -2.90 14.72
CA CYS A 25 -1.01 -1.81 14.85
C CYS A 25 -1.08 -0.88 13.64
N THR A 26 -0.51 0.31 13.77
CA THR A 26 -0.31 1.24 12.63
C THR A 26 0.84 0.82 11.72
N CYS A 27 1.18 -0.47 11.66
CA CYS A 27 2.28 -1.01 10.86
C CYS A 27 1.98 -0.95 9.34
N ALA A 28 2.94 -1.33 8.50
CA ALA A 28 2.69 -1.53 7.08
C ALA A 28 1.65 -2.63 6.85
N GLN A 29 0.49 -2.28 6.30
CA GLN A 29 -0.67 -3.19 6.22
C GLN A 29 -0.81 -3.88 4.87
N TRP A 30 0.04 -3.57 3.88
CA TRP A 30 -0.06 -4.14 2.54
C TRP A 30 1.07 -5.12 2.29
N SER A 31 0.77 -6.26 1.67
CA SER A 31 1.77 -7.25 1.26
C SER A 31 1.43 -7.85 -0.08
N ASP A 32 2.42 -8.44 -0.77
CA ASP A 32 2.17 -9.04 -2.08
C ASP A 32 1.13 -10.17 -1.98
N THR A 33 0.17 -10.15 -2.92
CA THR A 33 -0.83 -11.22 -3.10
C THR A 33 -0.23 -12.62 -3.29
N LYS A 34 1.01 -12.72 -3.76
CA LYS A 34 1.71 -13.98 -4.07
C LYS A 34 2.55 -14.52 -2.91
N SER A 35 2.68 -13.78 -1.80
CA SER A 35 3.44 -14.28 -0.64
C SER A 35 2.81 -15.55 -0.07
N SER A 36 3.53 -16.67 -0.13
CA SER A 36 3.18 -17.94 0.50
C SER A 36 3.76 -18.04 1.92
N ALA A 37 3.27 -18.99 2.72
CA ALA A 37 3.76 -19.24 4.08
C ALA A 37 5.27 -19.52 4.16
N ASP A 38 5.85 -20.03 3.06
CA ASP A 38 7.27 -20.41 2.96
C ASP A 38 8.17 -19.28 2.45
N THR A 39 7.61 -18.09 2.18
CA THR A 39 8.38 -16.93 1.71
C THR A 39 8.34 -15.81 2.75
N VAL A 40 9.45 -15.09 2.87
CA VAL A 40 9.51 -13.87 3.67
C VAL A 40 8.53 -12.87 3.07
N ARG A 41 7.43 -12.63 3.80
CA ARG A 41 6.39 -11.69 3.37
C ARG A 41 6.92 -10.28 3.50
N GLU A 42 6.95 -9.56 2.39
CA GLU A 42 7.31 -8.14 2.38
C GLU A 42 6.08 -7.28 2.65
N TYR A 43 6.23 -6.31 3.55
CA TYR A 43 5.19 -5.36 3.91
C TYR A 43 5.49 -3.97 3.35
N TYR A 44 4.44 -3.26 3.02
CA TYR A 44 4.47 -1.96 2.37
C TYR A 44 3.56 -0.99 3.12
N PHE A 45 4.10 0.18 3.42
CA PHE A 45 3.30 1.38 3.55
C PHE A 45 2.99 1.95 2.18
N LEU A 46 1.77 2.44 1.98
CA LEU A 46 1.34 3.05 0.73
C LEU A 46 1.04 4.53 0.95
N GLU A 47 1.54 5.38 0.07
CA GLU A 47 1.15 6.79 0.04
C GLU A 47 0.79 7.23 -1.39
N PRO A 48 -0.28 8.01 -1.57
CA PRO A 48 -0.62 8.56 -2.87
C PRO A 48 0.40 9.62 -3.29
N ALA A 49 0.77 9.67 -4.57
CA ALA A 49 1.66 10.70 -5.09
C ALA A 49 1.02 12.11 -5.10
N THR A 50 -0.31 12.19 -5.02
CA THR A 50 -1.08 13.45 -4.98
C THR A 50 -2.35 13.29 -4.16
N ASP A 51 -2.86 14.38 -3.59
CA ASP A 51 -4.11 14.39 -2.81
C ASP A 51 -5.37 14.06 -3.64
N LYS A 52 -5.27 14.01 -4.97
CA LYS A 52 -6.37 13.60 -5.86
C LYS A 52 -6.59 12.09 -5.88
N LEU A 53 -5.60 11.30 -5.46
CA LEU A 53 -5.69 9.86 -5.38
C LEU A 53 -6.26 9.44 -4.03
N ILE A 54 -7.11 8.42 -4.04
CA ILE A 54 -7.64 7.83 -2.80
C ILE A 54 -6.50 7.24 -1.99
N ASN A 55 -6.46 7.53 -0.68
CA ASN A 55 -5.57 6.83 0.24
C ASN A 55 -6.01 5.35 0.35
N ALA A 56 -5.14 4.43 -0.06
CA ALA A 56 -5.38 2.99 -0.04
C ALA A 56 -5.87 2.48 1.33
N ASP A 57 -5.34 2.97 2.45
CA ASP A 57 -5.72 2.51 3.78
C ASP A 57 -7.19 2.81 4.11
N LYS A 58 -7.76 3.86 3.51
CA LYS A 58 -9.18 4.22 3.65
C LYS A 58 -10.12 3.26 2.91
N LEU A 59 -9.59 2.35 2.09
CA LEU A 59 -10.39 1.30 1.46
C LEU A 59 -10.81 0.23 2.46
N TRP A 60 -10.10 0.06 3.58
CA TRP A 60 -10.50 -0.85 4.64
C TRP A 60 -11.68 -0.28 5.43
N GLN A 61 -12.78 -1.03 5.47
CA GLN A 61 -14.05 -0.66 6.12
C GLN A 61 -14.32 -1.45 7.40
N GLY A 62 -13.42 -2.33 7.81
CA GLY A 62 -13.59 -3.17 9.01
C GLY A 62 -14.14 -4.57 8.73
N ASN A 63 -14.74 -4.81 7.56
CA ASN A 63 -15.42 -6.09 7.25
C ASN A 63 -15.30 -6.55 5.79
N ASN A 64 -14.53 -5.85 4.94
CA ASN A 64 -14.45 -6.06 3.50
C ASN A 64 -13.22 -6.90 3.08
N LEU A 65 -12.86 -7.91 3.87
CA LEU A 65 -11.86 -8.89 3.46
C LEU A 65 -12.47 -9.95 2.52
N PRO A 66 -11.75 -10.40 1.48
CA PRO A 66 -10.41 -9.95 1.09
C PRO A 66 -10.44 -8.59 0.37
N LEU A 67 -9.53 -7.69 0.76
CA LEU A 67 -9.29 -6.42 0.10
C LEU A 67 -7.96 -6.51 -0.66
N GLN A 68 -8.04 -6.38 -1.99
CA GLN A 68 -6.89 -6.47 -2.89
C GLN A 68 -6.89 -5.30 -3.85
N ILE A 69 -5.71 -4.73 -4.07
CA ILE A 69 -5.50 -3.60 -4.96
C ILE A 69 -4.33 -3.87 -5.89
N GLN A 70 -4.32 -3.17 -7.01
CA GLN A 70 -3.18 -3.04 -7.90
C GLN A 70 -2.74 -1.58 -7.86
N VAL A 71 -1.46 -1.35 -7.57
CA VAL A 71 -0.86 -0.01 -7.53
C VAL A 71 0.30 0.08 -8.50
N THR A 72 0.44 1.23 -9.15
CA THR A 72 1.58 1.55 -10.01
C THR A 72 2.29 2.76 -9.44
N GLY A 73 3.62 2.69 -9.35
CA GLY A 73 4.45 3.74 -8.76
C GLY A 73 5.83 3.23 -8.37
N GLN A 74 6.42 3.79 -7.32
CA GLN A 74 7.84 3.57 -7.00
C GLN A 74 8.06 3.35 -5.50
N ILE A 75 9.08 2.55 -5.17
CA ILE A 75 9.61 2.48 -3.81
C ILE A 75 10.40 3.77 -3.56
N ILE A 76 9.96 4.57 -2.60
CA ILE A 76 10.64 5.81 -2.20
C ILE A 76 11.50 5.64 -0.94
N SER A 77 11.29 4.54 -0.21
CA SER A 77 12.15 4.12 0.90
C SER A 77 12.08 2.60 1.06
N TYR A 78 13.22 1.97 1.32
CA TYR A 78 13.31 0.54 1.65
C TYR A 78 13.18 0.24 3.14
N ALA A 79 13.32 1.26 3.98
CA ALA A 79 13.16 1.20 5.43
C ALA A 79 12.77 2.58 5.94
N GLY A 80 11.46 2.86 5.99
CA GLY A 80 10.95 4.15 6.44
C GLY A 80 9.47 4.13 6.76
N TYR A 81 8.91 5.33 6.81
CA TYR A 81 7.50 5.60 7.10
C TYR A 81 6.92 6.58 6.08
N PRO A 82 5.59 6.58 5.85
CA PRO A 82 4.93 7.58 5.02
C PRO A 82 5.18 9.02 5.48
N THR A 83 4.99 9.94 4.56
CA THR A 83 5.00 11.37 4.85
C THR A 83 3.91 11.70 5.88
N GLY A 84 4.27 12.39 6.96
CA GLY A 84 3.32 12.76 8.02
C GLY A 84 2.87 11.59 8.93
N TYR A 85 3.60 10.48 8.91
CA TYR A 85 3.30 9.32 9.75
C TYR A 85 3.31 9.65 11.25
N ASN A 86 2.19 9.40 11.91
CA ASN A 86 1.99 9.62 13.35
C ASN A 86 1.31 8.39 13.96
N PRO A 87 2.08 7.39 14.45
CA PRO A 87 1.53 6.13 14.92
C PRO A 87 0.74 6.31 16.21
N THR A 88 -0.43 5.68 16.29
CA THR A 88 -1.33 5.76 17.45
C THR A 88 -1.50 4.44 18.20
N LYS A 89 -1.07 3.32 17.60
CA LYS A 89 -1.20 1.98 18.20
C LYS A 89 -0.03 1.06 17.80
N GLY A 90 0.54 0.40 18.80
CA GLY A 90 1.65 -0.54 18.64
C GLY A 90 3.02 0.13 18.53
N ASP A 91 4.03 -0.66 18.17
CA ASP A 91 5.41 -0.22 17.90
C ASP A 91 5.76 -0.58 16.44
N PRO A 92 5.32 0.24 15.47
CA PRO A 92 5.44 -0.06 14.05
C PRO A 92 6.89 0.05 13.60
N LYS A 93 7.37 -0.96 12.89
CA LYS A 93 8.71 -0.98 12.30
C LYS A 93 8.75 -0.17 11.01
N ALA A 94 9.94 0.35 10.71
CA ALA A 94 10.24 0.96 9.41
C ALA A 94 10.22 -0.13 8.34
N GLU A 95 9.44 0.08 7.28
CA GLU A 95 9.21 -0.88 6.21
C GLU A 95 9.32 -0.18 4.85
N LYS A 96 9.08 -0.90 3.75
CA LYS A 96 9.07 -0.28 2.42
C LYS A 96 7.94 0.74 2.32
N VAL A 97 8.25 1.92 1.77
CA VAL A 97 7.25 2.95 1.45
C VAL A 97 7.11 3.01 -0.06
N PHE A 98 5.93 2.69 -0.57
CA PHE A 98 5.61 2.70 -1.98
C PHE A 98 4.67 3.87 -2.29
N ARG A 99 5.15 4.81 -3.11
CA ARG A 99 4.38 5.96 -3.56
C ARG A 99 3.73 5.65 -4.90
N TYR A 100 2.41 5.59 -4.93
CA TYR A 100 1.64 5.22 -6.12
C TYR A 100 1.08 6.44 -6.86
N THR A 101 1.15 6.38 -8.19
CA THR A 101 0.53 7.32 -9.12
C THR A 101 -0.79 6.81 -9.66
N ARG A 102 -1.05 5.50 -9.54
CA ARG A 102 -2.31 4.85 -9.93
C ARG A 102 -2.69 3.79 -8.92
N LEU A 103 -3.98 3.68 -8.65
CA LEU A 103 -4.58 2.64 -7.81
C LEU A 103 -5.81 2.08 -8.51
N LYS A 104 -5.92 0.76 -8.53
CA LYS A 104 -7.10 0.02 -8.98
C LYS A 104 -7.50 -0.97 -7.92
N VAL A 105 -8.76 -0.93 -7.49
CA VAL A 105 -9.32 -1.95 -6.60
C VAL A 105 -9.59 -3.22 -7.40
N ILE A 106 -9.06 -4.34 -6.94
CA ILE A 106 -9.19 -5.66 -7.57
C ILE A 106 -10.24 -6.51 -6.84
N ARG A 107 -10.26 -6.46 -5.50
CA ARG A 107 -11.28 -7.09 -4.65
C ARG A 107 -11.58 -6.20 -3.45
N ASN A 108 -12.82 -6.23 -2.98
CA ASN A 108 -13.29 -5.41 -1.88
C ASN A 108 -14.34 -6.17 -1.04
N GLY A 109 -13.96 -7.34 -0.50
CA GLY A 109 -14.90 -8.25 0.16
C GLY A 109 -15.56 -9.24 -0.82
N PRO A 110 -16.37 -10.19 -0.32
CA PRO A 110 -16.54 -11.53 -0.91
C PRO A 110 -17.11 -11.53 -2.34
N THR A 111 -16.74 -12.54 -3.15
CA THR A 111 -17.60 -12.99 -4.26
C THR A 111 -18.13 -14.39 -3.93
N LYS A 112 -19.30 -14.48 -3.29
CA LYS A 112 -20.00 -15.76 -3.12
C LYS A 112 -21.00 -15.95 -4.26
N ASN A 113 -20.76 -16.91 -5.15
CA ASN A 113 -21.83 -17.64 -5.85
C ASN A 113 -21.47 -19.13 -5.79
N GLY A 114 -22.28 -19.89 -5.05
CA GLY A 114 -22.14 -21.34 -4.88
C GLY A 114 -22.78 -21.79 -3.56
N TYR A 115 -24.10 -22.01 -3.62
CA TYR A 115 -24.83 -22.84 -2.66
C TYR A 115 -24.42 -24.31 -2.81
#